data_AF-A0A154P2P3-F1
#
_entry.id   AF-A0A154P2P3-F1
#
_cell.length_a   1.000
_cell.length_b   1.000
_cell.length_c   1.000
_cell.angle_alpha   90.00
_cell.angle_beta   90.00
_cell.angle_gamma   90.00
#
_symmetry.space_group_name_H-M   'P 1'
#
loop_
_entity.id
_entity.type
_entity.pdbx_description
1 polymer ?
#
loop_
_entity_poly.entity_id
_entity_poly.type
_entity_poly.pdbx_seq_one_letter_code
_entity_poly.pdbx_strand_id
1 'polypeptide(L)'
;MHSITLPNDHKELYNNTLRMTATLLACGIDPRKSILFQQSTVPMHAELCWVLGCITTLPRLAHLPQFKEKSETLKNVPLGLFIYPVLQAADILLYRATHVPVGQDQVQHIQLAQELAFSFNNKFGNVFLVPHKLVNDDASQRIKSLRDPSKKMSKSSKDPKSRINILDEPSILLGRIKKAITDFTSEITYEPDKRPGVANLITIHSMLTGKIPQEICLEMQGLDTGKYKLLLADLIIEKLSPIREEFSKLIKEPAYLREVLRDGKEKAAEIAEDSWRGVRDKVGFGNDAFQCAIDKKI
;
A
#
# COMPACT_ATOMS: atom_id res chain seq x y z
N MET A 1 -2.61 -12.20 3.79
CA MET A 1 -1.62 -12.84 4.67
C MET A 1 -0.82 -11.81 5.44
N HIS A 2 -0.38 -10.70 4.85
CA HIS A 2 0.32 -9.63 5.59
C HIS A 2 -0.42 -9.09 6.81
N SER A 3 -1.75 -8.96 6.75
CA SER A 3 -2.55 -8.42 7.85
C SER A 3 -2.35 -9.20 9.15
N ILE A 4 -2.31 -10.54 9.08
CA ILE A 4 -2.26 -11.42 10.27
C ILE A 4 -0.87 -11.49 10.95
N THR A 5 0.10 -10.69 10.51
CA THR A 5 1.42 -10.56 11.17
C THR A 5 1.32 -9.85 12.53
N LEU A 6 0.21 -9.14 12.77
CA LEU A 6 -0.15 -8.53 14.05
C LEU A 6 -1.55 -9.04 14.48
N PRO A 7 -1.98 -8.83 15.74
CA PRO A 7 -3.32 -9.21 16.18
C PRO A 7 -4.41 -8.57 15.31
N ASN A 8 -5.39 -9.36 14.87
CA ASN A 8 -6.57 -8.89 14.13
C ASN A 8 -7.84 -9.58 14.64
N ASP A 9 -8.98 -8.90 14.50
CA ASP A 9 -10.26 -9.58 14.63
C ASP A 9 -10.57 -10.37 13.34
N HIS A 10 -10.66 -11.69 13.49
CA HIS A 10 -10.97 -12.63 12.42
C HIS A 10 -12.32 -12.33 11.76
N LYS A 11 -13.31 -11.87 12.53
CA LYS A 11 -14.64 -11.51 12.02
C LYS A 11 -14.59 -10.24 11.17
N GLU A 12 -13.71 -9.29 11.53
CA GLU A 12 -13.53 -8.08 10.75
C GLU A 12 -12.69 -8.29 9.49
N LEU A 13 -11.75 -9.25 9.49
CA LEU A 13 -10.84 -9.44 8.37
C LEU A 13 -11.57 -9.70 7.06
N TYR A 14 -12.60 -10.56 7.08
CA TYR A 14 -13.43 -10.83 5.89
C TYR A 14 -14.15 -9.58 5.39
N ASN A 15 -14.78 -8.84 6.30
CA ASN A 15 -15.47 -7.59 5.97
C ASN A 15 -14.49 -6.54 5.45
N ASN A 16 -13.28 -6.47 6.01
CA ASN A 16 -12.23 -5.57 5.58
C ASN A 16 -11.71 -5.90 4.18
N THR A 17 -11.67 -7.18 3.78
CA THR A 17 -11.37 -7.57 2.41
C THR A 17 -12.42 -7.01 1.45
N LEU A 18 -13.71 -7.22 1.71
CA LEU A 18 -14.77 -6.68 0.86
C LEU A 18 -14.77 -5.14 0.82
N ARG A 19 -14.57 -4.50 1.97
CA ARG A 19 -14.44 -3.03 2.05
C ARG A 19 -13.25 -2.53 1.26
N MET A 20 -12.11 -3.21 1.31
CA MET A 20 -10.94 -2.85 0.52
C MET A 20 -11.22 -2.97 -0.97
N THR A 21 -11.84 -4.08 -1.41
CA THR A 21 -12.25 -4.28 -2.81
C THR A 21 -13.18 -3.15 -3.27
N ALA A 22 -14.24 -2.87 -2.51
CA ALA A 22 -15.17 -1.78 -2.81
C ALA A 22 -14.48 -0.41 -2.85
N THR A 23 -13.52 -0.16 -1.96
CA THR A 23 -12.75 1.10 -1.94
C THR A 23 -11.90 1.25 -3.19
N LEU A 24 -11.20 0.18 -3.61
CA LEU A 24 -10.35 0.22 -4.81
C LEU A 24 -11.18 0.44 -6.08
N LEU A 25 -12.31 -0.25 -6.20
CA LEU A 25 -13.26 -0.07 -7.32
C LEU A 25 -13.83 1.37 -7.32
N ALA A 26 -14.24 1.88 -6.15
CA ALA A 26 -14.75 3.23 -6.01
C ALA A 26 -13.71 4.33 -6.34
N CYS A 27 -12.43 4.04 -6.11
CA CYS A 27 -11.32 4.90 -6.54
C CYS A 27 -11.01 4.81 -8.04
N GLY A 28 -11.72 3.95 -8.80
CA GLY A 28 -11.61 3.84 -10.25
C GLY A 28 -10.74 2.69 -10.76
N ILE A 29 -10.35 1.72 -9.91
CA ILE A 29 -9.69 0.49 -10.40
C ILE A 29 -10.70 -0.31 -11.22
N ASP A 30 -10.43 -0.46 -12.53
CA ASP A 30 -11.27 -1.27 -13.42
C ASP A 30 -10.79 -2.73 -13.43
N PRO A 31 -11.58 -3.72 -12.94
CA PRO A 31 -11.20 -5.12 -12.88
C PRO A 31 -11.07 -5.79 -14.26
N ARG A 32 -11.49 -5.10 -15.34
CA ARG A 32 -11.26 -5.53 -16.72
C ARG A 32 -9.87 -5.16 -17.22
N LYS A 33 -9.25 -4.14 -16.62
CA LYS A 33 -7.90 -3.65 -16.98
C LYS A 33 -6.84 -4.10 -15.98
N SER A 34 -7.24 -4.38 -14.74
CA SER A 34 -6.36 -4.74 -13.63
C SER A 34 -6.82 -6.04 -12.96
N ILE A 35 -5.89 -6.89 -12.56
CA ILE A 35 -6.20 -8.13 -11.83
C ILE A 35 -6.30 -7.79 -10.34
N LEU A 36 -7.52 -7.80 -9.79
CA LEU A 36 -7.78 -7.54 -8.37
C LEU A 36 -8.15 -8.85 -7.65
N PHE A 37 -7.34 -9.29 -6.70
CA PHE A 37 -7.52 -10.57 -6.02
C PHE A 37 -7.07 -10.53 -4.56
N GLN A 38 -7.50 -11.53 -3.79
CA GLN A 38 -7.09 -11.70 -2.39
C GLN A 38 -5.85 -12.59 -2.31
N GLN A 39 -4.74 -12.06 -1.78
CA GLN A 39 -3.44 -12.76 -1.64
C GLN A 39 -3.55 -14.21 -1.15
N SER A 40 -4.33 -14.47 -0.09
CA SER A 40 -4.43 -15.81 0.52
C SER A 40 -5.16 -16.85 -0.34
N THR A 41 -5.74 -16.44 -1.47
CA THR A 41 -6.44 -17.35 -2.38
C THR A 41 -5.52 -17.95 -3.45
N VAL A 42 -4.27 -17.48 -3.52
CA VAL A 42 -3.22 -17.99 -4.41
C VAL A 42 -2.10 -18.58 -3.53
N PRO A 43 -2.06 -19.91 -3.34
CA PRO A 43 -1.13 -20.56 -2.40
C PRO A 43 0.36 -20.32 -2.72
N MET A 44 0.71 -20.12 -3.99
CA MET A 44 2.08 -19.93 -4.46
C MET A 44 2.78 -18.72 -3.83
N HIS A 45 2.03 -17.75 -3.28
CA HIS A 45 2.62 -16.69 -2.45
C HIS A 45 3.34 -17.25 -1.21
N ALA A 46 2.71 -18.21 -0.52
CA ALA A 46 3.28 -18.87 0.65
C ALA A 46 4.44 -19.79 0.26
N GLU A 47 4.28 -20.54 -0.84
CA GLU A 47 5.30 -21.47 -1.31
C GLU A 47 6.57 -20.74 -1.76
N LEU A 48 6.43 -19.66 -2.53
CA LEU A 48 7.57 -18.84 -2.94
C LEU A 48 8.19 -18.10 -1.74
N CYS A 49 7.38 -17.62 -0.78
CA CYS A 49 7.90 -17.03 0.44
C CYS A 49 8.81 -18.00 1.21
N TRP A 50 8.47 -19.30 1.24
CA TRP A 50 9.32 -20.31 1.87
C TRP A 50 10.66 -20.45 1.16
N VAL A 51 10.64 -20.60 -0.17
CA VAL A 51 11.86 -20.71 -1.00
C VAL A 51 12.76 -19.48 -0.84
N LEU A 52 12.19 -18.27 -0.90
CA LEU A 52 12.93 -17.03 -0.69
C LEU A 52 13.45 -16.92 0.76
N GLY A 53 12.71 -17.45 1.73
CA GLY A 53 13.12 -17.57 3.12
C GLY A 53 14.38 -18.41 3.31
N CYS A 54 14.55 -19.47 2.51
CA CYS A 54 15.73 -20.33 2.54
C CYS A 54 17.00 -19.69 1.95
N ILE A 55 16.89 -18.53 1.27
CA ILE A 55 18.03 -17.78 0.71
C ILE A 55 18.24 -16.41 1.36
N THR A 56 17.42 -16.05 2.34
CA THR A 56 17.63 -14.85 3.15
C THR A 56 18.24 -15.21 4.50
N THR A 57 18.79 -14.21 5.20
CA THR A 57 19.43 -14.41 6.51
C THR A 57 18.75 -13.58 7.59
N LEU A 58 18.79 -14.05 8.83
CA LEU A 58 18.27 -13.31 9.98
C LEU A 58 18.88 -11.90 10.09
N PRO A 59 20.22 -11.71 10.00
CA PRO A 59 20.79 -10.35 10.10
C PRO A 59 20.24 -9.41 9.03
N ARG A 60 20.07 -9.90 7.79
CA ARG A 60 19.56 -9.07 6.69
C ARG A 60 18.16 -8.50 6.98
N LEU A 61 17.28 -9.33 7.55
CA LEU A 61 15.92 -8.91 7.92
C LEU A 61 15.91 -8.03 9.17
N ALA A 62 16.79 -8.29 10.15
CA ALA A 62 16.89 -7.51 11.39
C ALA A 62 17.31 -6.04 11.17
N HIS A 63 17.97 -5.73 10.05
CA HIS A 63 18.36 -4.36 9.71
C HIS A 63 17.22 -3.50 9.15
N LEU A 64 16.07 -4.07 8.80
CA LEU A 64 14.95 -3.31 8.23
C LEU A 64 14.30 -2.37 9.28
N PRO A 65 14.21 -1.06 9.02
CA PRO A 65 13.64 -0.07 9.94
C PRO A 65 12.21 -0.38 10.36
N GLN A 66 11.35 -0.82 9.44
CA GLN A 66 9.95 -1.11 9.79
C GLN A 66 9.81 -2.28 10.76
N PHE A 67 10.74 -3.25 10.72
CA PHE A 67 10.76 -4.31 11.73
C PHE A 67 11.12 -3.73 13.10
N LYS A 68 12.20 -2.94 13.18
CA LYS A 68 12.63 -2.28 14.42
C LYS A 68 11.51 -1.42 15.02
N GLU A 69 10.98 -0.47 14.25
CA GLU A 69 9.92 0.45 14.67
C GLU A 69 8.67 -0.28 15.18
N LYS A 70 8.21 -1.33 14.48
CA LYS A 70 7.01 -2.08 14.89
C LYS A 70 7.30 -2.98 16.09
N SER A 71 8.48 -3.59 16.14
CA SER A 71 8.88 -4.52 17.21
C SER A 71 9.02 -3.84 18.57
N GLU A 72 9.49 -2.57 18.60
CA GLU A 72 9.65 -1.78 19.83
C GLU A 72 8.34 -1.59 20.60
N THR A 73 7.21 -1.63 19.89
CA THR A 73 5.88 -1.43 20.49
C THR A 73 5.25 -2.73 21.03
N LEU A 74 5.92 -3.88 20.86
CA LEU A 74 5.37 -5.20 21.15
C LEU A 74 6.17 -5.92 22.24
N LYS A 75 5.47 -6.46 23.23
CA LYS A 75 6.10 -7.30 24.28
C LYS A 75 6.64 -8.62 23.71
N ASN A 76 5.86 -9.25 22.83
CA ASN A 76 6.22 -10.47 22.12
C ASN A 76 6.13 -10.19 20.63
N VAL A 77 7.26 -10.26 19.95
CA VAL A 77 7.35 -9.95 18.52
C VAL A 77 7.02 -11.22 17.71
N PRO A 78 5.94 -11.24 16.91
CA PRO A 78 5.60 -12.41 16.12
C PRO A 78 6.64 -12.66 15.02
N LEU A 79 6.96 -13.94 14.74
CA LEU A 79 7.86 -14.31 13.63
C LEU A 79 7.34 -13.80 12.28
N GLY A 80 6.02 -13.76 12.11
CA GLY A 80 5.37 -13.18 10.92
C GLY A 80 5.80 -11.74 10.65
N LEU A 81 5.96 -10.92 11.69
CA LEU A 81 6.41 -9.52 11.57
C LEU A 81 7.88 -9.43 11.11
N PHE A 82 8.68 -10.46 11.34
CA PHE A 82 10.05 -10.51 10.89
C PHE A 82 10.18 -10.97 9.44
N ILE A 83 9.37 -11.97 9.04
CA ILE A 83 9.47 -12.60 7.72
C ILE A 83 8.58 -11.95 6.64
N TYR A 84 7.61 -11.10 7.00
CA TYR A 84 6.71 -10.49 6.00
C TYR A 84 7.42 -9.77 4.84
N PRO A 85 8.61 -9.16 4.96
CA PRO A 85 9.29 -8.57 3.82
C PRO A 85 9.66 -9.61 2.74
N VAL A 86 9.91 -10.86 3.14
CA VAL A 86 10.14 -11.99 2.23
C VAL A 86 8.85 -12.39 1.52
N LEU A 87 7.73 -12.40 2.26
CA LEU A 87 6.41 -12.63 1.67
C LEU A 87 6.05 -11.51 0.66
N GLN A 88 6.41 -10.27 0.96
CA GLN A 88 6.22 -9.14 0.04
C GLN A 88 7.09 -9.29 -1.22
N ALA A 89 8.32 -9.78 -1.10
CA ALA A 89 9.13 -10.13 -2.27
C ALA A 89 8.48 -11.23 -3.11
N ALA A 90 7.92 -12.27 -2.47
CA ALA A 90 7.17 -13.31 -3.17
C ALA A 90 5.96 -12.73 -3.92
N ASP A 91 5.22 -11.80 -3.30
CA ASP A 91 4.08 -11.12 -3.95
C ASP A 91 4.46 -10.38 -5.23
N ILE A 92 5.69 -9.88 -5.34
CA ILE A 92 6.18 -9.13 -6.49
C ILE A 92 6.73 -10.07 -7.57
N LEU A 93 7.61 -10.99 -7.16
CA LEU A 93 8.37 -11.83 -8.09
C LEU A 93 7.51 -12.90 -8.77
N LEU A 94 6.45 -13.36 -8.10
CA LEU A 94 5.54 -14.38 -8.62
C LEU A 94 4.82 -13.93 -9.90
N TYR A 95 4.64 -12.63 -10.10
CA TYR A 95 3.98 -12.06 -11.28
C TYR A 95 4.97 -11.42 -12.25
N ARG A 96 6.27 -11.70 -12.12
CA ARG A 96 7.34 -11.14 -12.96
C ARG A 96 7.23 -9.61 -13.09
N ALA A 97 6.91 -8.93 -12.00
CA ALA A 97 6.66 -7.49 -12.02
C ALA A 97 7.90 -6.74 -12.50
N THR A 98 7.73 -5.88 -13.52
CA THR A 98 8.79 -5.00 -14.01
C THR A 98 8.90 -3.73 -13.16
N HIS A 99 7.77 -3.26 -12.63
CA HIS A 99 7.67 -2.02 -11.87
C HIS A 99 6.73 -2.20 -10.68
N VAL A 100 7.06 -1.57 -9.55
CA VAL A 100 6.22 -1.60 -8.34
C VAL A 100 5.98 -0.19 -7.83
N PRO A 101 4.74 0.34 -7.95
CA PRO A 101 4.39 1.64 -7.38
C PRO A 101 4.33 1.54 -5.86
N VAL A 102 5.14 2.34 -5.19
CA VAL A 102 5.24 2.32 -3.73
C VAL A 102 5.46 3.69 -3.11
N GLY A 103 5.05 3.84 -1.86
CA GLY A 103 5.46 4.96 -1.03
C GLY A 103 6.92 4.86 -0.60
N GLN A 104 7.52 5.99 -0.21
CA GLN A 104 8.91 6.05 0.26
C GLN A 104 9.19 5.08 1.43
N ASP A 105 8.19 4.85 2.28
CA ASP A 105 8.29 3.93 3.42
C ASP A 105 8.37 2.45 3.02
N GLN A 106 8.26 2.09 1.73
CA GLN A 106 8.38 0.71 1.27
C GLN A 106 9.63 0.47 0.41
N VAL A 107 10.43 1.51 0.15
CA VAL A 107 11.60 1.43 -0.73
C VAL A 107 12.58 0.34 -0.32
N GLN A 108 12.83 0.18 0.99
CA GLN A 108 13.74 -0.86 1.48
C GLN A 108 13.20 -2.29 1.29
N HIS A 109 11.88 -2.48 1.29
CA HIS A 109 11.30 -3.79 0.98
C HIS A 109 11.42 -4.11 -0.51
N ILE A 110 11.31 -3.11 -1.40
CA ILE A 110 11.57 -3.32 -2.82
C ILE A 110 13.05 -3.63 -3.08
N GLN A 111 13.96 -2.97 -2.37
CA GLN A 111 15.40 -3.31 -2.42
C GLN A 111 15.64 -4.76 -1.99
N LEU A 112 14.99 -5.23 -0.91
CA LEU A 112 15.05 -6.64 -0.52
C LEU A 112 14.52 -7.57 -1.62
N ALA A 113 13.41 -7.22 -2.27
CA ALA A 113 12.86 -8.02 -3.38
C ALA A 113 13.84 -8.11 -4.57
N GLN A 114 14.53 -7.01 -4.90
CA GLN A 114 15.59 -6.98 -5.91
C GLN A 114 16.76 -7.88 -5.52
N GLU A 115 17.27 -7.75 -4.29
CA GLU A 115 18.36 -8.58 -3.76
C GLU A 115 18.02 -10.07 -3.77
N LEU A 116 16.79 -10.43 -3.39
CA LEU A 116 16.31 -11.81 -3.41
C LEU A 116 16.20 -12.34 -4.84
N ALA A 117 15.72 -11.53 -5.79
CA ALA A 117 15.69 -11.90 -7.20
C ALA A 117 17.11 -12.18 -7.74
N PHE A 118 18.07 -11.30 -7.47
CA PHE A 118 19.48 -11.50 -7.85
C PHE A 118 20.07 -12.75 -7.20
N SER A 119 19.87 -12.92 -5.90
CA SER A 119 20.42 -14.05 -5.14
C SER A 119 19.85 -15.38 -5.64
N PHE A 120 18.56 -15.43 -5.92
CA PHE A 120 17.92 -16.60 -6.50
C PHE A 120 18.49 -16.90 -7.89
N ASN A 121 18.52 -15.90 -8.78
CA ASN A 121 19.00 -16.05 -10.15
C ASN A 121 20.46 -16.52 -10.21
N ASN A 122 21.33 -15.97 -9.35
CA ASN A 122 22.73 -16.38 -9.26
C ASN A 122 22.89 -17.82 -8.74
N LYS A 123 22.04 -18.25 -7.82
CA LYS A 123 22.14 -19.57 -7.18
C LYS A 123 21.52 -20.69 -8.00
N PHE A 124 20.37 -20.44 -8.62
CA PHE A 124 19.56 -21.48 -9.28
C PHE A 124 19.36 -21.23 -10.79
N GLY A 125 19.85 -20.12 -11.32
CA GLY A 125 19.68 -19.70 -12.71
C GLY A 125 18.55 -18.69 -12.90
N ASN A 126 18.58 -17.98 -14.03
CA ASN A 126 17.69 -16.86 -14.31
C ASN A 126 16.21 -17.28 -14.38
N VAL A 127 15.42 -16.86 -13.39
CA VAL A 127 13.96 -17.07 -13.31
C VAL A 127 13.22 -15.74 -13.11
N PHE A 128 13.73 -14.88 -12.24
CA PHE A 128 13.05 -13.63 -11.89
C PHE A 128 13.55 -12.44 -12.70
N LEU A 129 12.62 -11.56 -13.08
CA LEU A 129 12.95 -10.18 -13.43
C LEU A 129 13.25 -9.40 -12.15
N VAL A 130 14.18 -8.45 -12.24
CA VAL A 130 14.48 -7.56 -11.13
C VAL A 130 13.53 -6.35 -11.21
N PRO A 131 12.59 -6.20 -10.25
CA PRO A 131 11.58 -5.15 -10.31
C PRO A 131 12.20 -3.76 -10.08
N HIS A 132 11.73 -2.74 -10.79
CA HIS A 132 12.06 -1.34 -10.51
C HIS A 132 11.04 -0.70 -9.58
N LYS A 133 11.51 0.06 -8.59
CA LYS A 133 10.61 0.87 -7.74
C LYS A 133 10.09 2.06 -8.55
N LEU A 134 8.78 2.31 -8.47
CA LEU A 134 8.16 3.55 -8.94
C LEU A 134 7.77 4.37 -7.72
N VAL A 135 8.49 5.47 -7.52
CA VAL A 135 8.38 6.35 -6.37
C VAL A 135 8.05 7.73 -6.92
N ASN A 136 6.89 8.29 -6.57
CA ASN A 136 6.51 9.62 -7.04
C ASN A 136 7.35 10.68 -6.31
N ASP A 137 8.26 11.39 -6.96
CA ASP A 137 9.08 12.41 -6.27
C ASP A 137 8.34 13.74 -5.97
N ASP A 138 7.01 13.77 -6.16
CA ASP A 138 6.18 14.95 -5.98
C ASP A 138 5.67 15.15 -4.54
N ALA A 139 4.95 16.26 -4.32
CA ALA A 139 4.43 16.65 -3.01
C ALA A 139 3.45 15.63 -2.40
N SER A 140 2.91 14.68 -3.18
CA SER A 140 1.96 13.66 -2.72
C SER A 140 2.56 12.72 -1.66
N GLN A 141 3.87 12.56 -1.64
CA GLN A 141 4.55 11.73 -0.63
C GLN A 141 4.59 12.35 0.77
N ARG A 142 4.27 13.64 0.89
CA ARG A 142 4.57 14.44 2.07
C ARG A 142 3.33 15.03 2.73
N ILE A 143 2.13 14.46 2.51
CA ILE A 143 0.96 14.86 3.29
C ILE A 143 1.25 14.62 4.76
N LYS A 144 1.28 15.72 5.51
CA LYS A 144 1.58 15.74 6.94
C LYS A 144 0.28 15.58 7.75
N SER A 145 0.44 15.17 8.99
CA SER A 145 -0.65 15.11 9.95
C SER A 145 -1.29 16.49 10.13
N LEU A 146 -2.62 16.54 10.11
CA LEU A 146 -3.38 17.78 10.36
C LEU A 146 -3.20 18.29 11.80
N ARG A 147 -2.70 17.45 12.71
CA ARG A 147 -2.52 17.76 14.14
C ARG A 147 -1.07 17.86 14.55
N ASP A 148 -0.14 17.48 13.68
CA ASP A 148 1.30 17.58 13.92
C ASP A 148 2.01 17.67 12.55
N PRO A 149 2.23 18.89 12.02
CA PRO A 149 2.85 19.09 10.72
C PRO A 149 4.32 18.62 10.62
N SER A 150 4.93 18.16 11.72
CA SER A 150 6.25 17.52 11.69
C SER A 150 6.19 16.04 11.29
N LYS A 151 5.02 15.41 11.43
CA LYS A 151 4.83 13.98 11.17
C LYS A 151 4.07 13.73 9.89
N LYS A 152 4.41 12.64 9.20
CA LYS A 152 3.62 12.11 8.07
C LYS A 152 2.21 11.74 8.54
N MET A 153 1.20 11.96 7.70
CA MET A 153 -0.14 11.46 7.95
C MET A 153 -0.12 9.93 8.04
N SER A 154 -0.69 9.36 9.11
CA SER A 154 -0.66 7.91 9.34
C SER A 154 -2.05 7.36 9.68
N LYS A 155 -2.41 6.24 9.04
CA LYS A 155 -3.62 5.47 9.32
C LYS A 155 -3.66 4.97 10.77
N SER A 156 -2.51 4.63 11.35
CA SER A 156 -2.38 4.08 12.70
C SER A 156 -2.23 5.14 13.80
N SER A 157 -2.28 6.43 13.46
CA SER A 157 -2.25 7.51 14.46
C SER A 157 -3.41 7.39 15.46
N LYS A 158 -3.11 7.53 16.75
CA LYS A 158 -4.10 7.47 17.84
C LYS A 158 -5.14 8.58 17.76
N ASP A 159 -4.80 9.74 17.18
CA ASP A 159 -5.73 10.84 16.96
C ASP A 159 -6.39 10.73 15.58
N PRO A 160 -7.69 10.39 15.46
CA PRO A 160 -8.37 10.33 14.18
C PRO A 160 -8.41 11.68 13.44
N LYS A 161 -8.31 12.80 14.17
CA LYS A 161 -8.30 14.15 13.59
C LYS A 161 -7.00 14.47 12.86
N SER A 162 -5.96 13.65 13.03
CA SER A 162 -4.67 13.83 12.35
C SER A 162 -4.68 13.47 10.87
N ARG A 163 -5.72 12.79 10.39
CA ARG A 163 -5.78 12.22 9.03
C ARG A 163 -7.09 12.50 8.33
N ILE A 164 -7.11 12.32 7.02
CA ILE A 164 -8.31 12.34 6.17
C ILE A 164 -8.51 10.91 5.67
N ASN A 165 -9.68 10.31 5.90
CA ASN A 165 -10.01 9.04 5.25
C ASN A 165 -10.87 9.34 4.03
N ILE A 166 -10.64 8.57 2.96
CA ILE A 166 -11.32 8.72 1.66
C ILE A 166 -12.83 8.51 1.78
N LEU A 167 -13.27 7.74 2.79
CA LEU A 167 -14.68 7.40 3.05
C LEU A 167 -15.29 8.17 4.23
N ASP A 168 -14.61 9.19 4.77
CA ASP A 168 -15.19 9.99 5.86
C ASP A 168 -16.43 10.77 5.36
N GLU A 169 -17.41 10.90 6.24
CA GLU A 169 -18.59 11.74 5.99
C GLU A 169 -18.20 13.23 5.84
N PRO A 170 -18.95 14.03 5.05
CA PRO A 170 -18.68 15.45 4.84
C PRO A 170 -18.51 16.24 6.14
N SER A 171 -19.36 15.97 7.14
CA SER A 171 -19.29 16.62 8.45
C SER A 171 -18.00 16.29 9.21
N ILE A 172 -17.47 15.07 9.05
CA ILE A 172 -16.20 14.63 9.64
C ILE A 172 -15.04 15.32 8.92
N LEU A 173 -15.05 15.33 7.58
CA LEU A 173 -14.03 16.01 6.77
C LEU A 173 -13.93 17.49 7.15
N LEU A 174 -15.06 18.20 7.16
CA LEU A 174 -15.15 19.60 7.59
C LEU A 174 -14.59 19.79 9.00
N GLY A 175 -15.00 18.94 9.94
CA GLY A 175 -14.53 19.00 11.33
C GLY A 175 -13.02 18.79 11.47
N ARG A 176 -12.40 17.94 10.65
CA ARG A 176 -10.95 17.68 10.69
C ARG A 176 -10.15 18.82 10.07
N ILE A 177 -10.55 19.34 8.91
CA ILE A 177 -9.86 20.46 8.26
C ILE A 177 -9.98 21.74 9.10
N LYS A 178 -11.16 22.03 9.65
CA LYS A 178 -11.35 23.17 10.56
C LYS A 178 -10.43 23.12 11.78
N LYS A 179 -10.12 21.92 12.28
CA LYS A 179 -9.23 21.68 13.43
C LYS A 179 -7.77 21.42 13.06
N ALA A 180 -7.39 21.55 11.79
CA ALA A 180 -6.01 21.43 11.38
C ALA A 180 -5.16 22.52 12.05
N ILE A 181 -3.99 22.17 12.54
CA ILE A 181 -3.05 23.10 13.18
C ILE A 181 -2.43 24.00 12.12
N THR A 182 -2.46 25.30 12.40
CA THR A 182 -1.82 26.36 11.64
C THR A 182 -1.12 27.31 12.61
N ASP A 183 -0.35 28.25 12.09
CA ASP A 183 0.23 29.36 12.87
C ASP A 183 -0.82 30.47 13.14
N PHE A 184 -0.35 31.55 13.76
CA PHE A 184 -1.14 32.74 14.11
C PHE A 184 -1.18 33.79 12.99
N THR A 185 -0.58 33.52 11.83
CA THR A 185 -0.59 34.43 10.69
C THR A 185 -1.85 34.18 9.86
N SER A 186 -2.63 35.23 9.62
CA SER A 186 -3.91 35.14 8.90
C SER A 186 -3.75 34.89 7.40
N GLU A 187 -2.65 35.37 6.81
CA GLU A 187 -2.39 35.27 5.38
C GLU A 187 -2.13 33.83 4.93
N ILE A 188 -2.45 33.51 3.67
CA ILE A 188 -2.23 32.20 3.08
C ILE A 188 -0.93 32.23 2.26
N THR A 189 0.19 31.81 2.85
CA THR A 189 1.50 31.72 2.18
C THR A 189 2.03 30.30 2.19
N TYR A 190 2.77 29.93 1.14
CA TYR A 190 3.41 28.63 1.03
C TYR A 190 4.86 28.68 1.49
N GLU A 191 5.08 28.44 2.77
CA GLU A 191 6.41 28.40 3.39
C GLU A 191 6.58 27.09 4.17
N PRO A 192 7.00 25.98 3.52
CA PRO A 192 7.04 24.65 4.14
C PRO A 192 7.86 24.56 5.43
N ASP A 193 8.94 25.34 5.54
CA ASP A 193 9.85 25.33 6.69
C ASP A 193 9.34 26.19 7.85
N LYS A 194 8.76 27.36 7.55
CA LYS A 194 8.31 28.32 8.57
C LYS A 194 6.85 28.13 8.98
N ARG A 195 6.00 27.72 8.03
CA ARG A 195 4.54 27.59 8.16
C ARG A 195 4.06 26.19 7.73
N PRO A 196 4.60 25.10 8.32
CA PRO A 196 4.37 23.74 7.83
C PRO A 196 2.89 23.32 7.86
N GLY A 197 2.08 23.88 8.77
CA GLY A 197 0.65 23.60 8.84
C GLY A 197 -0.13 24.18 7.65
N VAL A 198 0.10 25.46 7.33
CA VAL A 198 -0.54 26.13 6.19
C VAL A 198 -0.02 25.57 4.88
N ALA A 199 1.29 25.34 4.77
CA ALA A 199 1.89 24.70 3.60
C ALA A 199 1.29 23.32 3.33
N ASN A 200 1.05 22.50 4.35
CA ASN A 200 0.40 21.20 4.20
C ASN A 200 -1.03 21.32 3.63
N LEU A 201 -1.81 22.32 4.08
CA LEU A 201 -3.15 22.57 3.54
C LEU A 201 -3.11 23.00 2.07
N ILE A 202 -2.16 23.86 1.69
CA ILE A 202 -1.92 24.27 0.30
C ILE A 202 -1.47 23.07 -0.54
N THR A 203 -0.62 22.18 -0.01
CA THR A 203 -0.23 20.95 -0.69
C THR A 203 -1.44 20.05 -0.98
N ILE A 204 -2.34 19.88 0.00
CA ILE A 204 -3.58 19.11 -0.21
C ILE A 204 -4.45 19.77 -1.29
N HIS A 205 -4.60 21.10 -1.25
CA HIS A 205 -5.34 21.84 -2.26
C HIS A 205 -4.72 21.60 -3.66
N SER A 206 -3.41 21.78 -3.81
CA SER A 206 -2.65 21.54 -5.04
C SER A 206 -2.87 20.15 -5.61
N MET A 207 -2.86 19.11 -4.77
CA MET A 207 -3.10 17.73 -5.21
C MET A 207 -4.52 17.49 -5.74
N LEU A 208 -5.51 18.24 -5.23
CA LEU A 208 -6.91 18.08 -5.62
C LEU A 208 -7.29 18.89 -6.87
N THR A 209 -6.58 19.97 -7.13
CA THR A 209 -6.86 20.88 -8.26
C THR A 209 -5.84 20.81 -9.38
N GLY A 210 -4.65 20.27 -9.13
CA GLY A 210 -3.51 20.30 -10.06
C GLY A 210 -2.80 21.65 -10.15
N LYS A 211 -3.23 22.66 -9.39
CA LYS A 211 -2.62 24.00 -9.38
C LYS A 211 -1.31 24.01 -8.59
N ILE A 212 -0.38 24.89 -8.95
CA ILE A 212 0.85 25.05 -8.18
C ILE A 212 0.59 25.87 -6.90
N PRO A 213 1.37 25.69 -5.81
CA PRO A 213 1.15 26.39 -4.55
C PRO A 213 1.09 27.93 -4.68
N GLN A 214 1.86 28.50 -5.61
CA GLN A 214 1.92 29.94 -5.85
C GLN A 214 0.60 30.48 -6.41
N GLU A 215 -0.03 29.77 -7.35
CA GLU A 215 -1.34 30.13 -7.91
C GLU A 215 -2.41 30.10 -6.81
N ILE A 216 -2.38 29.08 -5.95
CA ILE A 216 -3.31 28.96 -4.84
C ILE A 216 -3.16 30.14 -3.87
N CYS A 217 -1.92 30.52 -3.51
CA CYS A 217 -1.68 31.67 -2.64
C CYS A 217 -2.23 32.98 -3.25
N LEU A 218 -2.10 33.16 -4.57
CA LEU A 218 -2.63 34.34 -5.27
C LEU A 218 -4.16 34.35 -5.28
N GLU A 219 -4.80 33.22 -5.59
CA GLU A 219 -6.26 33.11 -5.60
C GLU A 219 -6.88 33.31 -4.21
N MET A 220 -6.16 32.91 -3.16
CA MET A 220 -6.63 32.99 -1.78
C MET A 220 -6.20 34.30 -1.08
N GLN A 221 -5.66 35.26 -1.83
CA GLN A 221 -5.24 36.54 -1.29
C GLN A 221 -6.43 37.28 -0.64
N GLY A 222 -6.23 37.83 0.55
CA GLY A 222 -7.28 38.51 1.31
C GLY A 222 -8.22 37.60 2.10
N LEU A 223 -8.08 36.27 1.99
CA LEU A 223 -8.74 35.33 2.91
C LEU A 223 -7.90 35.12 4.17
N ASP A 224 -8.59 34.97 5.30
CA ASP A 224 -7.98 34.48 6.52
C ASP A 224 -7.88 32.94 6.53
N THR A 225 -6.97 32.40 7.32
CA THR A 225 -6.75 30.96 7.52
C THR A 225 -8.02 30.19 7.92
N GLY A 226 -8.98 30.83 8.61
CA GLY A 226 -10.25 30.21 8.99
C GLY A 226 -11.15 29.98 7.78
N LYS A 227 -11.36 31.01 6.96
CA LYS A 227 -12.12 30.94 5.71
C LYS A 227 -11.46 30.00 4.70
N TYR A 228 -10.13 30.05 4.59
CA TYR A 228 -9.39 29.13 3.72
C TYR A 228 -9.61 27.66 4.09
N LYS A 229 -9.63 27.33 5.38
CA LYS A 229 -9.93 25.96 5.84
C LYS A 229 -11.35 25.51 5.47
N LEU A 230 -12.33 26.41 5.47
CA LEU A 230 -13.70 26.08 5.05
C LEU A 230 -13.75 25.78 3.55
N LEU A 231 -13.15 26.64 2.74
CA LEU A 231 -13.06 26.44 1.28
C LEU A 231 -12.35 25.12 0.93
N LEU A 232 -11.22 24.85 1.58
CA LEU A 232 -10.49 23.60 1.37
C LEU A 232 -11.31 22.38 1.82
N ALA A 233 -12.08 22.49 2.90
CA ALA A 233 -12.97 21.41 3.32
C ALA A 233 -14.03 21.11 2.27
N ASP A 234 -14.67 22.15 1.71
CA ASP A 234 -15.68 22.00 0.66
C ASP A 234 -15.08 21.35 -0.60
N LEU A 235 -13.87 21.77 -1.01
CA LEU A 235 -13.13 21.15 -2.11
C LEU A 235 -12.84 19.66 -1.85
N ILE A 236 -12.37 19.31 -0.65
CA ILE A 236 -12.11 17.90 -0.29
C ILE A 236 -13.40 17.09 -0.34
N ILE A 237 -14.50 17.65 0.18
CA ILE A 237 -15.82 17.00 0.16
C ILE A 237 -16.28 16.78 -1.28
N GLU A 238 -16.17 17.79 -2.15
CA GLU A 238 -16.51 17.69 -3.57
C GLU A 238 -15.74 16.55 -4.25
N LYS A 239 -14.41 16.47 -4.03
CA LYS A 239 -13.56 15.47 -4.68
C LYS A 239 -13.74 14.05 -4.13
N LEU A 240 -14.05 13.90 -2.85
CA LEU A 240 -14.19 12.58 -2.21
C LEU A 240 -15.63 12.04 -2.23
N SER A 241 -16.64 12.88 -2.39
CA SER A 241 -18.05 12.45 -2.39
C SER A 241 -18.37 11.40 -3.46
N PRO A 242 -17.91 11.51 -4.73
CA PRO A 242 -18.14 10.49 -5.75
C PRO A 242 -17.59 9.11 -5.35
N ILE A 243 -16.40 9.08 -4.73
CA ILE A 243 -15.78 7.84 -4.25
C ILE A 243 -16.62 7.22 -3.13
N ARG A 244 -17.08 8.04 -2.18
CA ARG A 244 -17.92 7.58 -1.07
C ARG A 244 -19.29 7.07 -1.55
N GLU A 245 -19.90 7.74 -2.52
CA GLU A 245 -21.18 7.33 -3.10
C GLU A 245 -21.04 5.99 -3.82
N GLU A 246 -20.00 5.84 -4.63
CA GLU A 246 -19.72 4.59 -5.34
C GLU A 246 -19.40 3.44 -4.38
N PHE A 247 -18.56 3.69 -3.38
CA PHE A 247 -18.32 2.74 -2.30
C PHE A 247 -19.62 2.30 -1.61
N SER A 248 -20.52 3.26 -1.34
CA SER A 248 -21.80 3.00 -0.65
C SER A 248 -22.77 2.16 -1.48
N LYS A 249 -22.67 2.21 -2.81
CA LYS A 249 -23.39 1.31 -3.72
C LYS A 249 -22.75 -0.08 -3.71
N LEU A 250 -21.45 -0.14 -3.98
CA LEU A 250 -20.68 -1.39 -4.09
C LEU A 250 -20.75 -2.25 -2.83
N ILE A 251 -20.68 -1.65 -1.64
CA ILE A 251 -20.69 -2.41 -0.38
C ILE A 251 -22.04 -3.08 -0.10
N LYS A 252 -23.13 -2.61 -0.73
CA LYS A 252 -24.46 -3.23 -0.68
C LYS A 252 -24.59 -4.42 -1.64
N GLU A 253 -23.61 -4.62 -2.51
CA GLU A 253 -23.56 -5.70 -3.50
C GLU A 253 -22.38 -6.67 -3.22
N PRO A 254 -22.37 -7.37 -2.07
CA PRO A 254 -21.25 -8.23 -1.70
C PRO A 254 -21.08 -9.44 -2.65
N ALA A 255 -22.12 -9.82 -3.41
CA ALA A 255 -22.03 -10.85 -4.43
C ALA A 255 -21.10 -10.42 -5.59
N TYR A 256 -21.28 -9.21 -6.10
CA TYR A 256 -20.43 -8.64 -7.14
C TYR A 256 -18.97 -8.50 -6.68
N LEU A 257 -18.74 -8.03 -5.46
CA LEU A 257 -17.38 -7.92 -4.91
C LEU A 257 -16.66 -9.28 -4.82
N ARG A 258 -17.40 -10.36 -4.49
CA ARG A 258 -16.85 -11.72 -4.48
C ARG A 258 -16.57 -12.24 -5.88
N GLU A 259 -17.42 -11.92 -6.84
CA GLU A 259 -17.22 -12.27 -8.25
C GLU A 259 -15.94 -11.62 -8.80
N VAL A 260 -15.77 -10.32 -8.60
CA VAL A 260 -14.53 -9.60 -8.98
C VAL A 260 -13.28 -10.27 -8.39
N LEU A 261 -13.32 -10.63 -7.10
CA LEU A 261 -12.19 -11.30 -6.44
C LEU A 261 -11.96 -12.72 -6.95
N ARG A 262 -13.01 -13.46 -7.30
CA ARG A 262 -12.91 -14.82 -7.86
C ARG A 262 -12.27 -14.76 -9.24
N ASP A 263 -12.76 -13.89 -10.12
CA ASP A 263 -12.27 -13.77 -11.48
C ASP A 263 -10.83 -13.24 -11.50
N GLY A 264 -10.50 -12.31 -10.59
CA GLY A 264 -9.12 -11.86 -10.39
C GLY A 264 -8.20 -12.95 -9.85
N LYS A 265 -8.68 -13.79 -8.93
CA LYS A 265 -7.92 -14.96 -8.43
C LYS A 265 -7.59 -15.91 -9.56
N GLU A 266 -8.54 -16.25 -10.43
CA GLU A 266 -8.31 -17.20 -11.53
C GLU A 266 -7.18 -16.73 -12.44
N LYS A 267 -7.22 -15.47 -12.87
CA LYS A 267 -6.15 -14.86 -13.69
C LYS A 267 -4.82 -14.77 -12.96
N ALA A 268 -4.84 -14.42 -11.67
CA ALA A 268 -3.62 -14.36 -10.85
C ALA A 268 -3.00 -15.74 -10.67
N ALA A 269 -3.81 -16.77 -10.41
CA ALA A 269 -3.35 -18.13 -10.19
C ALA A 269 -2.66 -18.69 -11.44
N GLU A 270 -3.19 -18.42 -12.64
CA GLU A 270 -2.57 -18.85 -13.90
C GLU A 270 -1.15 -18.27 -14.07
N ILE A 271 -0.98 -16.96 -13.87
CA ILE A 271 0.33 -16.29 -13.97
C ILE A 271 1.28 -16.81 -12.87
N ALA A 272 0.77 -16.95 -11.66
CA ALA A 272 1.53 -17.43 -10.52
C ALA A 272 2.00 -18.88 -10.72
N GLU A 273 1.18 -19.74 -11.30
CA GLU A 273 1.50 -21.14 -11.55
C GLU A 273 2.61 -21.29 -12.59
N ASP A 274 2.57 -20.49 -13.67
CA ASP A 274 3.64 -20.47 -14.68
C ASP A 274 4.98 -20.04 -14.06
N SER A 275 5.00 -18.95 -13.30
CA SER A 275 6.21 -18.50 -12.59
C SER A 275 6.69 -19.52 -11.57
N TRP A 276 5.77 -20.13 -10.82
CA TRP A 276 6.09 -21.09 -9.77
C TRP A 276 6.66 -22.39 -10.32
N ARG A 277 6.20 -22.85 -11.49
CA ARG A 277 6.78 -24.00 -12.19
C ARG A 277 8.28 -23.81 -12.43
N GLY A 278 8.66 -22.65 -12.98
CA GLY A 278 10.06 -22.30 -13.19
C GLY A 278 10.88 -22.30 -11.89
N VAL A 279 10.31 -21.82 -10.79
CA VAL A 279 10.96 -21.87 -9.47
C VAL A 279 11.10 -23.30 -8.98
N ARG A 280 10.03 -24.10 -9.01
CA ARG A 280 10.02 -25.50 -8.56
C ARG A 280 11.07 -26.34 -9.26
N ASP A 281 11.20 -26.20 -10.57
CA ASP A 281 12.19 -26.95 -11.35
C ASP A 281 13.61 -26.56 -10.94
N LYS A 282 13.88 -25.26 -10.77
CA LYS A 282 15.20 -24.75 -10.37
C LYS A 282 15.62 -25.12 -8.96
N VAL A 283 14.68 -25.25 -8.02
CA VAL A 283 14.98 -25.65 -6.64
C VAL A 283 14.90 -27.16 -6.41
N GLY A 284 14.58 -27.94 -7.46
CA GLY A 284 14.54 -29.40 -7.39
C GLY A 284 13.27 -29.97 -6.75
N PHE A 285 12.15 -29.24 -6.77
CA PHE A 285 10.83 -29.72 -6.34
C PHE A 285 10.01 -30.36 -7.47
N GLY A 286 10.48 -30.29 -8.72
CA GLY A 286 9.82 -30.92 -9.87
C GLY A 286 9.82 -32.45 -9.79
N ASN A 287 8.70 -33.07 -10.16
CA ASN A 287 8.53 -34.53 -10.13
C ASN A 287 9.31 -35.29 -11.21
N ASP A 288 9.82 -34.62 -12.24
CA ASP A 288 10.55 -35.28 -13.34
C ASP A 288 11.85 -35.96 -12.86
N ALA A 289 12.43 -35.48 -11.75
CA ALA A 289 13.57 -36.12 -11.11
C ALA A 289 13.21 -37.46 -10.43
N PHE A 290 11.96 -37.62 -9.97
CA PHE A 290 11.48 -38.85 -9.34
C PHE A 290 11.05 -39.89 -10.37
N GLN A 291 10.39 -39.49 -11.47
CA GLN A 291 9.94 -40.41 -12.51
C GLN A 291 11.15 -41.05 -13.24
N CYS A 292 12.16 -40.24 -13.60
CA CYS A 292 13.36 -40.71 -14.32
C CYS A 292 14.23 -41.67 -13.49
N ALA A 293 14.11 -41.65 -12.15
CA ALA A 293 14.80 -42.58 -11.25
C ALA A 293 14.08 -43.92 -11.09
N ILE A 294 12.77 -43.95 -11.32
CA ILE A 294 11.96 -45.18 -11.32
C ILE A 294 12.11 -45.90 -12.66
N ASP A 295 12.10 -45.17 -13.78
CA ASP A 295 12.22 -45.75 -15.13
C ASP A 295 13.62 -46.28 -15.46
N LYS A 296 14.66 -45.91 -14.68
CA LYS A 296 16.02 -46.49 -14.78
C LYS A 296 16.24 -47.73 -13.91
N LYS A 297 15.22 -48.17 -13.17
CA LYS A 297 15.26 -49.35 -12.29
C LYS A 297 14.35 -50.50 -12.73
N ILE A 298 13.75 -50.40 -13.92
CA ILE A 298 13.00 -51.46 -14.61
C ILE A 298 13.77 -51.79 -15.89
#